data_AF-A0A8H7KB71-F1
#
_entry.id   AF-A0A8H7KB71-F1
#
_cell.length_a   1.000
_cell.length_b   1.000
_cell.length_c   1.000
_cell.angle_alpha   90.00
_cell.angle_beta   90.00
_cell.angle_gamma   90.00
#
_symmetry.space_group_name_H-M   'P 1'
#
loop_
_entity.id
_entity.type
_entity.pdbx_description
1 polymer ?
#
loop_
_entity_poly.entity_id
_entity_poly.type
_entity_poly.pdbx_seq_one_letter_code
_entity_poly.pdbx_strand_id
1 'polypeptide(L)'
;MDFIYPRNDALKVNPPGGQSHLTDGGSSWLFAVTALFTAGFLVYFALSFRPFHGEKVFHYLFTVALLVGAISYFAMGSGLAYSVIPTERYIRDAATYQVFFAKYIFWVVSFPVIIIAIGLVSGVSWATIFFNIFLSWIWVVSYLCSAYTATRYKWGFYSFGTVAYVLLAVQTMWSSRPRRTA
;
A
#
# COMPACT_ATOMS: atom_id res chain seq x y z
N MET A 1 -19.07 -27.37 -21.50
CA MET A 1 -18.24 -26.20 -21.13
C MET A 1 -18.82 -25.68 -19.84
N ASP A 2 -18.29 -26.10 -18.69
CA ASP A 2 -18.80 -25.68 -17.39
C ASP A 2 -18.60 -24.16 -17.25
N PHE A 3 -19.71 -23.45 -17.14
CA PHE A 3 -19.71 -22.03 -16.85
C PHE A 3 -19.09 -21.84 -15.46
N ILE A 4 -18.00 -21.08 -15.38
CA ILE A 4 -17.49 -20.61 -14.08
C ILE A 4 -18.57 -19.68 -13.52
N TYR A 5 -19.42 -20.21 -12.64
CA TYR A 5 -20.38 -19.39 -11.90
C TYR A 5 -19.59 -18.47 -10.96
N PRO A 6 -19.85 -17.16 -10.97
CA PRO A 6 -19.27 -16.27 -9.97
C PRO A 6 -19.77 -16.70 -8.57
N ARG A 7 -18.86 -17.29 -7.80
CA ARG A 7 -19.10 -17.74 -6.42
C ARG A 7 -18.83 -16.66 -5.37
N ASN A 8 -18.39 -15.48 -5.79
CA ASN A 8 -18.14 -14.38 -4.88
C ASN A 8 -19.45 -13.65 -4.56
N ASP A 9 -19.88 -13.75 -3.31
CA ASP A 9 -21.05 -13.09 -2.74
C ASP A 9 -20.67 -12.01 -1.71
N ALA A 10 -19.38 -11.65 -1.61
CA ALA A 10 -18.90 -10.71 -0.61
C ALA A 10 -19.63 -9.36 -0.64
N LEU A 11 -19.91 -8.83 -1.83
CA LEU A 11 -20.63 -7.55 -1.98
C LEU A 11 -22.15 -7.68 -1.80
N LYS A 12 -22.69 -8.90 -1.77
CA LYS A 12 -24.08 -9.15 -1.34
C LYS A 12 -24.18 -9.11 0.19
N VAL A 13 -23.17 -9.64 0.87
CA VAL A 13 -23.07 -9.63 2.34
C VAL A 13 -22.69 -8.25 2.86
N ASN A 14 -21.73 -7.59 2.21
CA ASN A 14 -21.25 -6.24 2.53
C ASN A 14 -21.48 -5.30 1.34
N PRO A 15 -22.69 -4.72 1.21
CA PRO A 15 -23.02 -3.84 0.10
C PRO A 15 -22.04 -2.66 -0.02
N PRO A 16 -21.52 -2.39 -1.23
CA PRO A 16 -20.62 -1.27 -1.45
C PRO A 16 -21.39 0.06 -1.43
N GLY A 17 -20.72 1.13 -1.05
CA GLY A 17 -21.29 2.46 -0.92
C GLY A 17 -20.68 3.46 -1.91
N GLY A 18 -21.47 4.48 -2.27
CA GLY A 18 -21.08 5.51 -3.23
C GLY A 18 -21.55 5.21 -4.66
N GLN A 19 -21.60 6.24 -5.50
CA GLN A 19 -21.99 6.08 -6.91
C GLN A 19 -20.92 5.33 -7.71
N SER A 20 -19.66 5.67 -7.50
CA SER A 20 -18.52 4.92 -8.02
C SER A 20 -17.98 4.00 -6.93
N HIS A 21 -18.15 2.69 -7.12
CA HIS A 21 -17.87 1.68 -6.11
C HIS A 21 -17.32 0.38 -6.70
N LEU A 22 -16.84 -0.50 -5.82
CA LEU A 22 -16.22 -1.77 -6.14
C LEU A 22 -17.20 -2.72 -6.81
N THR A 23 -16.80 -3.31 -7.92
CA THR A 23 -17.58 -4.33 -8.65
C THR A 23 -17.28 -5.74 -8.12
N ASP A 24 -18.17 -6.70 -8.40
CA ASP A 24 -17.94 -8.12 -8.04
C ASP A 24 -16.63 -8.67 -8.65
N GLY A 25 -16.30 -8.24 -9.88
CA GLY A 25 -15.03 -8.56 -10.53
C GLY A 25 -13.83 -7.95 -9.79
N GLY A 26 -13.94 -6.70 -9.34
CA GLY A 26 -12.93 -6.04 -8.52
C GLY A 26 -12.73 -6.73 -7.17
N SER A 27 -13.82 -7.12 -6.50
CA SER A 27 -13.77 -7.91 -5.26
C SER A 27 -13.07 -9.26 -5.47
N SER A 28 -13.42 -9.98 -6.55
CA SER A 28 -12.81 -11.27 -6.88
C SER A 28 -11.30 -11.15 -7.13
N TRP A 29 -10.88 -10.07 -7.81
CA TRP A 29 -9.47 -9.77 -8.00
C TRP A 29 -8.74 -9.49 -6.68
N LEU A 30 -9.34 -8.71 -5.78
CA LEU A 30 -8.76 -8.41 -4.47
C LEU A 30 -8.60 -9.68 -3.61
N PHE A 31 -9.51 -10.64 -3.71
CA PHE A 31 -9.34 -11.96 -3.08
C PHE A 31 -8.20 -12.77 -3.70
N ALA A 32 -8.03 -12.73 -5.02
CA ALA A 32 -6.87 -13.36 -5.67
C ALA A 32 -5.55 -12.75 -5.16
N VAL A 33 -5.48 -11.43 -5.04
CA VAL A 33 -4.30 -10.75 -4.47
C VAL A 33 -4.11 -11.09 -2.99
N THR A 34 -5.18 -11.23 -2.23
CA THR A 34 -5.13 -11.71 -0.83
C THR A 34 -4.46 -13.08 -0.76
N ALA A 35 -4.88 -14.03 -1.61
CA ALA A 35 -4.29 -15.37 -1.66
C ALA A 35 -2.79 -15.33 -2.00
N LEU A 36 -2.36 -14.45 -2.91
CA LEU A 36 -0.95 -14.25 -3.23
C LEU A 36 -0.15 -13.69 -2.04
N PHE A 37 -0.69 -12.70 -1.33
CA PHE A 37 -0.07 -12.17 -0.12
C PHE A 37 0.05 -13.23 0.97
N THR A 38 -1.01 -14.01 1.21
CA THR A 38 -1.01 -15.10 2.19
C THR A 38 -0.02 -16.21 1.81
N ALA A 39 0.02 -16.63 0.54
CA ALA A 39 0.98 -17.62 0.07
C ALA A 39 2.42 -17.11 0.24
N GLY A 40 2.70 -15.86 -0.15
CA GLY A 40 3.99 -15.23 0.06
C GLY A 40 4.37 -15.17 1.54
N PHE A 41 3.43 -14.79 2.41
CA PHE A 41 3.63 -14.77 3.86
C PHE A 41 4.04 -16.15 4.38
N LEU A 42 3.33 -17.21 4.01
CA LEU A 42 3.65 -18.57 4.45
C LEU A 42 5.05 -19.01 4.00
N VAL A 43 5.43 -18.69 2.76
CA VAL A 43 6.77 -18.98 2.23
C VAL A 43 7.85 -18.24 3.04
N TYR A 44 7.73 -16.91 3.18
CA TYR A 44 8.72 -16.12 3.92
C TYR A 44 8.78 -16.48 5.41
N PHE A 45 7.64 -16.79 6.01
CA PHE A 45 7.56 -17.25 7.38
C PHE A 45 8.24 -18.61 7.57
N ALA A 46 8.00 -19.56 6.66
CA ALA A 46 8.68 -20.86 6.69
C ALA A 46 10.20 -20.73 6.50
N LEU A 47 10.65 -19.87 5.58
CA LEU A 47 12.06 -19.59 5.36
C LEU A 47 12.74 -18.93 6.57
N SER A 48 11.98 -18.21 7.41
CA SER A 48 12.51 -17.55 8.62
C SER A 48 13.04 -18.54 9.68
N PHE A 49 12.60 -19.81 9.66
CA PHE A 49 13.05 -20.83 10.64
C PHE A 49 14.48 -21.32 10.40
N ARG A 50 14.97 -21.31 9.16
CA ARG A 50 16.34 -21.73 8.80
C ARG A 50 17.00 -20.74 7.84
N PRO A 51 17.34 -19.54 8.32
CA PRO A 51 17.94 -18.51 7.50
C PRO A 51 19.40 -18.89 7.23
N PHE A 52 19.78 -18.99 5.96
CA PHE A 52 21.08 -19.53 5.57
C PHE A 52 22.26 -18.55 5.79
N HIS A 53 22.06 -17.22 5.80
CA HIS A 53 23.18 -16.24 5.80
C HIS A 53 22.93 -14.91 6.53
N GLY A 54 22.33 -14.90 7.73
CA GLY A 54 22.11 -13.64 8.48
C GLY A 54 21.00 -12.74 7.92
N GLU A 55 20.28 -13.20 6.90
CA GLU A 55 19.17 -12.50 6.22
C GLU A 55 17.85 -12.47 7.03
N LYS A 56 17.90 -12.83 8.32
CA LYS A 56 16.74 -12.86 9.24
C LYS A 56 15.91 -11.58 9.18
N VAL A 57 16.60 -10.43 9.10
CA VAL A 57 15.95 -9.12 9.04
C VAL A 57 15.04 -9.01 7.82
N PHE A 58 15.49 -9.44 6.64
CA PHE A 58 14.68 -9.41 5.42
C PHE A 58 13.46 -10.34 5.54
N HIS A 59 13.65 -11.56 6.07
CA HIS A 59 12.52 -12.46 6.29
C HIS A 59 11.45 -11.85 7.20
N TYR A 60 11.85 -11.23 8.32
CA TYR A 60 10.90 -10.59 9.24
C TYR A 60 10.20 -9.39 8.60
N LEU A 61 10.95 -8.51 7.94
CA LEU A 61 10.39 -7.34 7.26
C LEU A 61 9.33 -7.73 6.23
N PHE A 62 9.67 -8.67 5.32
CA PHE A 62 8.74 -9.09 4.28
C PHE A 62 7.57 -9.91 4.85
N THR A 63 7.79 -10.74 5.86
CA THR A 63 6.69 -11.46 6.54
C THR A 63 5.65 -10.49 7.09
N VAL A 64 6.08 -9.41 7.76
CA VAL A 64 5.18 -8.38 8.29
C VAL A 64 4.43 -7.67 7.16
N ALA A 65 5.13 -7.22 6.12
CA ALA A 65 4.49 -6.54 5.00
C ALA A 65 3.48 -7.43 4.26
N LEU A 66 3.82 -8.72 4.05
CA LEU A 66 2.95 -9.68 3.37
C LEU A 66 1.71 -9.99 4.20
N LEU A 67 1.84 -10.13 5.52
CA LEU A 67 0.70 -10.36 6.40
C LEU A 67 -0.24 -9.16 6.46
N VAL A 68 0.29 -7.95 6.62
CA VAL A 68 -0.52 -6.72 6.58
C VAL A 68 -1.18 -6.56 5.21
N GLY A 69 -0.46 -6.87 4.13
CA GLY A 69 -1.00 -6.91 2.77
C GLY A 69 -2.18 -7.87 2.65
N ALA A 70 -2.05 -9.10 3.13
CA ALA A 70 -3.14 -10.08 3.14
C ALA A 70 -4.38 -9.55 3.89
N ILE A 71 -4.19 -8.98 5.08
CA ILE A 71 -5.29 -8.42 5.89
C ILE A 71 -5.97 -7.26 5.17
N SER A 72 -5.20 -6.30 4.64
CA SER A 72 -5.74 -5.14 3.95
C SER A 72 -6.47 -5.50 2.66
N TYR A 73 -5.92 -6.40 1.84
CA TYR A 73 -6.58 -6.85 0.62
C TYR A 73 -7.80 -7.72 0.90
N PHE A 74 -7.78 -8.52 1.96
CA PHE A 74 -8.95 -9.26 2.41
C PHE A 74 -10.07 -8.30 2.82
N ALA A 75 -9.76 -7.25 3.60
CA ALA A 75 -10.72 -6.24 3.99
C ALA A 75 -11.33 -5.52 2.78
N MET A 76 -10.51 -5.09 1.81
CA MET A 76 -11.02 -4.44 0.59
C MET A 76 -11.84 -5.41 -0.27
N GLY A 77 -11.36 -6.64 -0.46
CA GLY A 77 -12.03 -7.67 -1.25
C GLY A 77 -13.37 -8.09 -0.66
N SER A 78 -13.48 -8.15 0.66
CA SER A 78 -14.73 -8.40 1.37
C SER A 78 -15.69 -7.19 1.39
N GLY A 79 -15.36 -6.07 0.75
CA GLY A 79 -16.21 -4.88 0.71
C GLY A 79 -16.17 -4.06 2.01
N LEU A 80 -15.10 -4.18 2.80
CA LEU A 80 -14.92 -3.48 4.07
C LEU A 80 -13.83 -2.40 3.99
N ALA A 81 -13.64 -1.66 5.08
CA ALA A 81 -12.55 -0.71 5.30
C ALA A 81 -12.44 0.39 4.21
N TYR A 82 -13.58 0.99 3.88
CA TYR A 82 -13.71 2.12 2.99
C TYR A 82 -14.54 3.24 3.61
N SER A 83 -14.41 4.44 3.04
CA SER A 83 -15.32 5.57 3.27
C SER A 83 -15.85 6.07 1.93
N VAL A 84 -17.04 6.68 1.93
CA VAL A 84 -17.63 7.31 0.74
C VAL A 84 -17.34 8.80 0.81
N ILE A 85 -16.57 9.30 -0.15
CA ILE A 85 -16.15 10.70 -0.18
C ILE A 85 -16.82 11.42 -1.35
N PRO A 86 -17.50 12.56 -1.12
CA PRO A 86 -18.07 13.35 -2.21
C PRO A 86 -16.98 14.09 -2.98
N THR A 87 -17.25 14.38 -4.26
CA THR A 87 -16.38 15.21 -5.08
C THR A 87 -17.00 16.59 -5.34
N GLU A 88 -16.17 17.63 -5.35
CA GLU A 88 -16.57 18.98 -5.79
C GLU A 88 -16.50 19.13 -7.33
N ARG A 89 -15.74 18.27 -8.03
CA ARG A 89 -15.53 18.32 -9.48
C ARG A 89 -15.93 17.00 -10.15
N TYR A 90 -16.28 17.05 -11.43
CA TYR A 90 -16.68 15.88 -12.23
C TYR A 90 -17.90 15.13 -11.66
N ILE A 91 -18.81 15.86 -11.00
CA ILE A 91 -20.03 15.32 -10.38
C ILE A 91 -20.92 14.57 -11.39
N ARG A 92 -20.84 14.94 -12.68
CA ARG A 92 -21.59 14.28 -13.76
C ARG A 92 -21.19 12.82 -13.97
N ASP A 93 -19.95 12.44 -13.62
CA ASP A 93 -19.45 11.08 -13.77
C ASP A 93 -19.78 10.24 -12.53
N ALA A 94 -19.51 10.79 -11.35
CA ALA A 94 -19.98 10.28 -10.06
C ALA A 94 -19.92 11.40 -9.00
N ALA A 95 -20.99 11.58 -8.24
CA ALA A 95 -21.05 12.52 -7.14
C ALA A 95 -20.26 12.05 -5.90
N THR A 96 -20.11 10.73 -5.73
CA THR A 96 -19.43 10.12 -4.59
C THR A 96 -18.58 8.93 -5.02
N TYR A 97 -17.40 8.83 -4.41
CA TYR A 97 -16.41 7.78 -4.69
C TYR A 97 -16.12 6.95 -3.45
N GLN A 98 -16.01 5.64 -3.64
CA GLN A 98 -15.54 4.72 -2.62
C GLN A 98 -14.01 4.81 -2.48
N VAL A 99 -13.53 5.17 -1.29
CA VAL A 99 -12.11 5.29 -0.97
C VAL A 99 -11.72 4.28 0.10
N PHE A 100 -10.94 3.27 -0.29
CA PHE A 100 -10.43 2.24 0.62
C PHE A 100 -9.26 2.76 1.46
N PHE A 101 -9.51 3.11 2.73
CA PHE A 101 -8.44 3.53 3.63
C PHE A 101 -7.52 2.38 4.03
N ALA A 102 -7.99 1.12 3.95
CA ALA A 102 -7.15 -0.06 4.15
C ALA A 102 -5.88 -0.06 3.27
N LYS A 103 -5.97 0.48 2.05
CA LYS A 103 -4.82 0.61 1.15
C LYS A 103 -3.74 1.51 1.71
N TYR A 104 -4.13 2.63 2.33
CA TYR A 104 -3.20 3.57 2.94
C TYR A 104 -2.59 3.00 4.22
N ILE A 105 -3.35 2.23 5.01
CA ILE A 105 -2.81 1.49 6.17
C ILE A 105 -1.72 0.51 5.72
N PHE A 106 -1.99 -0.26 4.66
CA PHE A 106 -0.97 -1.14 4.07
C PHE A 106 0.27 -0.36 3.65
N TRP A 107 0.10 0.76 2.95
CA TRP A 107 1.21 1.61 2.48
C TRP A 107 2.08 2.18 3.61
N VAL A 108 1.49 2.56 4.75
CA VAL A 108 2.23 3.01 5.94
C VAL A 108 3.20 1.94 6.45
N VAL A 109 2.92 0.65 6.22
CA VAL A 109 3.78 -0.47 6.62
C VAL A 109 4.70 -0.91 5.48
N SER A 110 4.17 -1.07 4.27
CA SER A 110 4.89 -1.67 3.14
C SER A 110 6.02 -0.79 2.63
N PHE A 111 5.81 0.54 2.55
CA PHE A 111 6.86 1.44 2.06
C PHE A 111 8.07 1.50 3.00
N PRO A 112 7.91 1.66 4.34
CA PRO A 112 9.04 1.54 5.25
C PRO A 112 9.77 0.20 5.14
N VAL A 113 9.05 -0.92 5.00
CA VAL A 113 9.68 -2.24 4.81
C VAL A 113 10.59 -2.26 3.58
N ILE A 114 10.10 -1.76 2.44
CA ILE A 114 10.90 -1.70 1.20
C ILE A 114 12.09 -0.75 1.35
N ILE A 115 11.89 0.42 1.99
CA ILE A 115 12.95 1.40 2.23
C ILE A 115 14.04 0.84 3.12
N ILE A 116 13.69 0.13 4.20
CA ILE A 116 14.65 -0.53 5.08
C ILE A 116 15.39 -1.61 4.28
N ALA A 117 14.68 -2.45 3.52
CA ALA A 117 15.32 -3.51 2.74
C ALA A 117 16.34 -2.94 1.75
N ILE A 118 15.97 -1.93 0.96
CA ILE A 118 16.89 -1.28 0.01
C ILE A 118 18.02 -0.57 0.75
N GLY A 119 17.74 0.11 1.87
CA GLY A 119 18.75 0.81 2.66
C GLY A 119 19.81 -0.13 3.23
N LEU A 120 19.39 -1.29 3.74
CA LEU A 120 20.29 -2.33 4.24
C LEU A 120 21.14 -2.93 3.11
N VAL A 121 20.55 -3.19 1.94
CA VAL A 121 21.27 -3.71 0.76
C VAL A 121 22.27 -2.68 0.21
N SER A 122 21.91 -1.40 0.19
CA SER A 122 22.77 -0.31 -0.28
C SER A 122 23.83 0.14 0.73
N GLY A 123 23.81 -0.39 1.97
CA GLY A 123 24.77 -0.01 3.02
C GLY A 123 24.69 1.46 3.44
N VAL A 124 23.53 2.11 3.30
CA VAL A 124 23.37 3.52 3.67
C VAL A 124 23.26 3.68 5.19
N SER A 125 23.53 4.88 5.70
CA SER A 125 23.48 5.11 7.16
C SER A 125 22.08 4.92 7.73
N TRP A 126 21.99 4.44 8.98
CA TRP A 126 20.71 4.31 9.70
C TRP A 126 19.93 5.64 9.75
N ALA A 127 20.62 6.77 9.89
CA ALA A 127 20.00 8.09 9.86
C ALA A 127 19.29 8.35 8.51
N THR A 128 19.92 7.97 7.40
CA THR A 128 19.32 8.06 6.06
C THR A 128 18.10 7.15 5.93
N ILE A 129 18.16 5.92 6.45
CA ILE A 129 17.02 4.98 6.43
C ILE A 129 15.83 5.58 7.18
N PHE A 130 16.02 6.05 8.42
CA PHE A 130 14.95 6.66 9.21
C PHE A 130 14.37 7.89 8.53
N PHE A 131 15.22 8.76 8.01
CA PHE A 131 14.76 9.94 7.27
C PHE A 131 13.88 9.56 6.07
N ASN A 132 14.27 8.55 5.29
CA ASN A 132 13.48 8.05 4.18
C ASN A 132 12.14 7.44 4.63
N ILE A 133 12.10 6.74 5.78
CA ILE A 133 10.85 6.25 6.37
C ILE A 133 9.91 7.43 6.68
N PHE A 134 10.40 8.48 7.32
CA PHE A 134 9.59 9.66 7.63
C PHE A 134 9.08 10.36 6.36
N LEU A 135 9.90 10.48 5.32
CA LEU A 135 9.45 11.00 4.01
C LEU A 135 8.33 10.14 3.41
N SER A 136 8.43 8.81 3.52
CA SER A 136 7.38 7.89 3.05
C SER A 136 6.07 8.07 3.82
N TRP A 137 6.13 8.30 5.13
CA TRP A 137 4.94 8.58 5.93
C TRP A 137 4.31 9.92 5.58
N ILE A 138 5.10 10.98 5.45
CA ILE A 138 4.59 12.29 5.01
C ILE A 138 3.89 12.14 3.66
N TRP A 139 4.49 11.40 2.72
CA TRP A 139 3.88 11.11 1.43
C TRP A 139 2.52 10.40 1.55
N VAL A 140 2.47 9.24 2.21
CA VAL A 140 1.26 8.41 2.33
C VAL A 140 0.16 9.13 3.10
N VAL A 141 0.49 9.76 4.23
CA VAL A 141 -0.47 10.49 5.07
C VAL A 141 -1.03 11.69 4.31
N SER A 142 -0.19 12.45 3.60
CA SER A 142 -0.69 13.57 2.78
C SER A 142 -1.63 13.09 1.68
N TYR A 143 -1.33 11.95 1.04
CA TYR A 143 -2.22 11.40 0.01
C TYR A 143 -3.54 10.87 0.60
N LEU A 144 -3.52 10.33 1.82
CA LEU A 144 -4.75 9.98 2.54
C LEU A 144 -5.60 11.21 2.84
N CYS A 145 -4.99 12.28 3.38
CA CYS A 145 -5.66 13.55 3.63
C CYS A 145 -6.24 14.13 2.33
N SER A 146 -5.50 14.04 1.22
CA SER A 146 -5.96 14.45 -0.11
C SER A 146 -7.19 13.65 -0.55
N ALA A 147 -7.16 12.32 -0.41
CA ALA A 147 -8.25 11.44 -0.79
C ALA A 147 -9.53 11.67 0.02
N TYR A 148 -9.40 12.06 1.29
CA TYR A 148 -10.53 12.39 2.18
C TYR A 148 -11.01 13.84 2.08
N THR A 149 -10.31 14.69 1.33
CA THR A 149 -10.72 16.08 1.13
C THR A 149 -11.61 16.19 -0.10
N ALA A 150 -12.89 16.53 0.10
CA ALA A 150 -13.84 16.73 -0.99
C ALA A 150 -13.53 17.97 -1.84
N THR A 151 -13.08 19.03 -1.17
CA THR A 151 -12.89 20.37 -1.74
C THR A 151 -11.59 20.50 -2.55
N ARG A 152 -11.43 21.62 -3.25
CA ARG A 152 -10.17 22.04 -3.91
C ARG A 152 -8.92 22.00 -3.02
N TYR A 153 -9.05 22.02 -1.69
CA TYR A 153 -7.91 21.93 -0.77
C TYR A 153 -7.16 20.59 -0.86
N LYS A 154 -7.76 19.55 -1.46
CA LYS A 154 -7.10 18.27 -1.71
C LYS A 154 -5.78 18.41 -2.46
N TRP A 155 -5.65 19.43 -3.32
CA TRP A 155 -4.43 19.72 -4.07
C TRP A 155 -3.27 20.19 -3.20
N GLY A 156 -3.54 20.87 -2.08
CA GLY A 156 -2.50 21.24 -1.12
C GLY A 156 -1.84 20.00 -0.52
N PHE A 157 -2.65 19.08 -0.01
CA PHE A 157 -2.18 17.80 0.51
C PHE A 157 -1.48 16.95 -0.58
N TYR A 158 -2.03 16.91 -1.79
CA TYR A 158 -1.40 16.22 -2.91
C TYR A 158 -0.01 16.77 -3.22
N SER A 159 0.16 18.09 -3.25
CA SER A 159 1.45 18.74 -3.49
C SER A 159 2.46 18.43 -2.39
N PHE A 160 2.08 18.54 -1.11
CA PHE A 160 2.99 18.19 0.00
C PHE A 160 3.44 16.72 -0.07
N GLY A 161 2.52 15.81 -0.35
CA GLY A 161 2.85 14.39 -0.52
C GLY A 161 3.76 14.14 -1.71
N THR A 162 3.51 14.82 -2.84
CA THR A 162 4.32 14.70 -4.07
C THR A 162 5.75 15.19 -3.84
N VAL A 163 5.92 16.32 -3.13
CA VAL A 163 7.24 16.83 -2.77
C VAL A 163 7.98 15.84 -1.88
N ALA A 164 7.32 15.27 -0.86
CA ALA A 164 7.93 14.26 0.00
C ALA A 164 8.34 13.00 -0.79
N TYR A 165 7.52 12.56 -1.75
CA TYR A 165 7.84 11.46 -2.66
C TYR A 165 9.06 11.77 -3.54
N VAL A 166 9.13 12.97 -4.14
CA VAL A 166 10.28 13.38 -4.96
C VAL A 166 11.55 13.43 -4.13
N LEU A 167 11.50 13.99 -2.91
CA LEU A 167 12.63 14.00 -1.99
C LEU A 167 13.09 12.58 -1.63
N LEU A 168 12.15 11.67 -1.35
CA LEU A 168 12.44 10.27 -1.08
C LEU A 168 13.12 9.59 -2.28
N ALA A 169 12.61 9.81 -3.49
CA ALA A 169 13.16 9.23 -4.71
C ALA A 169 14.59 9.74 -4.97
N VAL A 170 14.81 11.06 -4.86
CA VAL A 170 16.14 11.68 -5.02
C VAL A 170 17.13 11.16 -3.98
N GLN A 171 16.73 11.11 -2.70
CA GLN A 171 17.57 10.58 -1.62
C GLN A 171 17.97 9.12 -1.85
N THR A 172 17.03 8.28 -2.27
CA THR A 172 17.27 6.87 -2.53
C THR A 172 18.23 6.67 -3.71
N MET A 173 18.08 7.46 -4.78
CA MET A 173 18.97 7.40 -5.95
C MET A 173 20.38 7.91 -5.65
N TRP A 174 20.52 9.01 -4.91
CA TRP A 174 21.83 9.58 -4.60
C TRP A 174 22.60 8.79 -3.55
N SER A 175 21.91 8.27 -2.54
CA SER A 175 22.57 7.46 -1.49
C SER A 175 23.09 6.13 -2.01
N SER A 176 22.58 5.65 -3.15
CA SER A 176 23.00 4.40 -3.79
C SER A 176 24.19 4.58 -4.75
N ARG A 177 24.70 5.81 -4.95
CA ARG A 177 25.88 6.05 -5.80
C ARG A 177 27.16 5.76 -5.01
N PRO A 178 28.11 4.97 -5.56
CA PRO A 178 29.40 4.76 -4.91
C PRO A 178 30.10 6.11 -4.69
N ARG A 179 30.59 6.34 -3.46
CA ARG A 179 31.52 7.46 -3.23
C ARG A 179 32.77 7.16 -4.05
N ARG A 180 33.03 7.96 -5.10
CA ARG A 180 34.33 7.96 -5.78
C ARG A 180 35.36 8.42 -4.74
N THR A 181 36.10 7.48 -4.17
CA THR A 181 37.34 7.78 -3.47
C THR A 181 38.36 8.19 -4.54
N ALA A 182 38.80 9.44 -4.46
CA ALA A 182 39.99 9.92 -5.17
C ALA A 182 41.25 9.40 -4.46
#